data_AF-D2PPH6-F1
#
_entry.id   AF-D2PPH6-F1
#
_cell.length_a   1.000
_cell.length_b   1.000
_cell.length_c   1.000
_cell.angle_alpha   90.00
_cell.angle_beta   90.00
_cell.angle_gamma   90.00
#
_symmetry.space_group_name_H-M   'P 1'
#
loop_
_entity.id
_entity.type
_entity.pdbx_description
1 polymer ?
#
loop_
_entity_poly.entity_id
_entity_poly.type
_entity_poly.pdbx_seq_one_letter_code
_entity_poly.pdbx_strand_id
1 'polypeptide(L)'
;MKLTVLGCSGSVPGPDSPASGYLVTADGFHLVLDLGSGALGALQRHIAVPQIGAIGLSHLHPDHCMDLCGLYVAAKYSPAAPFPRIPVFGPSGTAARMALAYDLPDDPGMEEELDFRSWQEIQQIGPFTVRTAPMVHPVPAYAIRVEHGNKSLTYTGDTGPNEALVELARGTDLLLSEAALQDNDPRNPPDLHLTPADAGEHAKRAGAKRLVITHVPPWYDRDVQTDHARRTYPGEVHTAFPGAVYDI
;
A
#
# COMPACT_ATOMS: atom_id res chain seq x y z
N MET A 1 -10.57 12.22 6.39
CA MET A 1 -9.99 11.34 5.34
C MET A 1 -10.33 9.91 5.73
N LYS A 2 -10.45 8.96 4.80
CA LYS A 2 -10.86 7.60 5.15
C LYS A 2 -9.99 6.55 4.45
N LEU A 3 -9.58 5.54 5.19
CA LEU A 3 -8.87 4.36 4.71
C LEU A 3 -9.84 3.17 4.70
N THR A 4 -9.87 2.42 3.60
CA THR A 4 -10.56 1.13 3.48
C THR A 4 -9.56 0.06 3.08
N VAL A 5 -9.48 -1.02 3.83
CA VAL A 5 -8.59 -2.16 3.54
C VAL A 5 -9.23 -3.01 2.45
N LEU A 6 -8.58 -3.13 1.30
CA LEU A 6 -9.03 -4.02 0.22
C LEU A 6 -8.43 -5.42 0.40
N GLY A 7 -7.14 -5.44 0.73
CA GLY A 7 -6.40 -6.65 1.07
C GLY A 7 -5.18 -6.31 1.94
N CYS A 8 -4.81 -7.26 2.79
CA CYS A 8 -3.81 -7.10 3.85
C CYS A 8 -2.96 -8.38 4.06
N SER A 9 -3.03 -9.34 3.14
CA SER A 9 -2.19 -10.53 3.16
C SER A 9 -0.82 -10.21 2.58
N GLY A 10 0.25 -10.53 3.31
CA GLY A 10 1.63 -10.30 2.87
C GLY A 10 2.17 -11.42 1.99
N SER A 11 3.08 -11.09 1.06
CA SER A 11 3.79 -11.99 0.13
C SER A 11 2.93 -12.68 -0.93
N VAL A 12 1.74 -13.15 -0.55
CA VAL A 12 0.78 -13.85 -1.41
C VAL A 12 -0.65 -13.57 -0.92
N PRO A 13 -1.68 -13.65 -1.78
CA PRO A 13 -3.06 -13.64 -1.31
C PRO A 13 -3.31 -14.83 -0.38
N GLY A 14 -4.02 -14.57 0.72
CA GLY A 14 -4.44 -15.57 1.69
C GLY A 14 -5.84 -16.09 1.40
N PRO A 15 -6.29 -17.14 2.10
CA PRO A 15 -7.64 -17.68 1.95
C PRO A 15 -8.74 -16.66 2.27
N ASP A 16 -8.46 -15.74 3.20
CA ASP A 16 -9.45 -14.78 3.73
C ASP A 16 -9.13 -13.33 3.37
N SER A 17 -8.08 -13.07 2.60
CA SER A 17 -7.68 -11.72 2.22
C SER A 17 -6.92 -11.71 0.89
N PRO A 18 -7.25 -10.81 -0.04
CA PRO A 18 -6.34 -10.46 -1.12
C PRO A 18 -4.97 -10.00 -0.59
N ALA A 19 -4.02 -9.92 -1.51
CA ALA A 19 -2.74 -9.26 -1.27
C ALA A 19 -2.92 -7.74 -1.05
N SER A 20 -1.83 -7.02 -0.83
CA SER A 20 -1.84 -5.60 -0.45
C SER A 20 -2.69 -4.72 -1.37
N GLY A 21 -3.62 -3.99 -0.78
CA GLY A 21 -4.38 -2.96 -1.47
C GLY A 21 -5.24 -2.16 -0.51
N TYR A 22 -5.21 -0.85 -0.64
CA TYR A 22 -5.85 0.06 0.30
C TYR A 22 -6.47 1.25 -0.42
N LEU A 23 -7.75 1.52 -0.17
CA LEU A 23 -8.47 2.64 -0.77
C LEU A 23 -8.50 3.83 0.21
N VAL A 24 -7.89 4.94 -0.18
CA VAL A 24 -7.91 6.22 0.53
C VAL A 24 -8.89 7.17 -0.15
N THR A 25 -9.81 7.73 0.63
CA THR A 25 -10.85 8.64 0.11
C THR A 25 -10.91 9.97 0.88
N ALA A 26 -11.07 11.05 0.12
CA ALA A 26 -11.38 12.39 0.61
C ALA A 26 -12.04 13.19 -0.51
N ASP A 27 -13.06 14.00 -0.18
CA ASP A 27 -13.71 14.92 -1.11
C ASP A 27 -14.15 14.30 -2.44
N GLY A 28 -14.60 13.04 -2.40
CA GLY A 28 -15.02 12.27 -3.58
C GLY A 28 -13.89 11.74 -4.45
N PHE A 29 -12.62 12.00 -4.10
CA PHE A 29 -11.45 11.45 -4.78
C PHE A 29 -11.05 10.10 -4.19
N HIS A 30 -10.63 9.18 -5.05
CA HIS A 30 -10.25 7.81 -4.72
C HIS A 30 -8.79 7.54 -5.10
N LEU A 31 -7.91 7.46 -4.10
CA LEU A 31 -6.51 7.04 -4.26
C LEU A 31 -6.37 5.59 -3.80
N VAL A 32 -5.90 4.71 -4.67
CA VAL A 32 -5.59 3.32 -4.30
C VAL A 32 -4.09 3.20 -4.03
N LEU A 33 -3.73 2.78 -2.81
CA LEU A 33 -2.36 2.44 -2.44
C LEU A 33 -2.17 0.93 -2.59
N ASP A 34 -1.27 0.54 -3.49
CA ASP A 34 -1.08 -0.82 -3.98
C ASP A 34 -2.34 -1.48 -4.58
N LEU A 35 -2.11 -2.33 -5.57
CA LEU A 35 -3.14 -3.12 -6.23
C LEU A 35 -2.59 -4.53 -6.49
N GLY A 36 -2.37 -5.26 -5.39
CA GLY A 36 -1.89 -6.63 -5.38
C GLY A 36 -2.93 -7.66 -5.86
N SER A 37 -2.47 -8.89 -6.03
CA SER A 37 -3.31 -10.04 -6.44
C SER A 37 -4.64 -10.13 -5.69
N GLY A 38 -5.74 -9.98 -6.42
CA GLY A 38 -7.13 -10.05 -5.92
C GLY A 38 -7.70 -8.73 -5.37
N ALA A 39 -6.88 -7.69 -5.19
CA ALA A 39 -7.30 -6.41 -4.64
C ALA A 39 -8.27 -5.65 -5.57
N LEU A 40 -8.18 -5.81 -6.90
CA LEU A 40 -9.10 -5.20 -7.85
C LEU A 40 -10.52 -5.78 -7.71
N GLY A 41 -10.64 -7.07 -7.40
CA GLY A 41 -11.93 -7.69 -7.10
C GLY A 41 -12.55 -7.14 -5.82
N ALA A 42 -11.74 -6.94 -4.78
CA ALA A 42 -12.19 -6.32 -3.53
C ALA A 42 -12.59 -4.85 -3.73
N LEU A 43 -11.80 -4.09 -4.49
CA LEU A 43 -12.06 -2.67 -4.81
C LEU A 43 -13.47 -2.45 -5.39
N GLN A 44 -13.92 -3.34 -6.27
CA GLN A 44 -15.22 -3.26 -6.94
C GLN A 44 -16.43 -3.33 -5.98
N ARG A 45 -16.23 -3.75 -4.73
CA ARG A 45 -17.26 -3.70 -3.69
C ARG A 45 -17.46 -2.30 -3.11
N HIS A 46 -16.51 -1.39 -3.34
CA HIS A 46 -16.47 -0.06 -2.74
C HIS A 46 -16.69 1.05 -3.77
N ILE A 47 -16.11 0.91 -4.97
CA ILE A 47 -16.25 1.86 -6.06
C ILE A 47 -16.33 1.13 -7.41
N ALA A 48 -16.95 1.76 -8.41
CA ALA A 48 -16.80 1.33 -9.79
C ALA A 48 -15.37 1.65 -10.28
N VAL A 49 -14.79 0.75 -11.08
CA VAL A 49 -13.39 0.89 -11.56
C VAL A 49 -13.10 2.25 -12.23
N PRO A 50 -13.99 2.84 -13.05
CA PRO A 50 -13.75 4.16 -13.65
C PRO A 50 -13.69 5.32 -12.63
N GLN A 51 -14.03 5.10 -11.36
CA GLN A 51 -13.98 6.11 -10.30
C GLN A 51 -12.59 6.20 -9.65
N ILE A 52 -11.64 5.32 -9.99
CA ILE A 52 -10.27 5.41 -9.50
C ILE A 52 -9.67 6.74 -9.98
N GLY A 53 -9.28 7.59 -9.03
CA GLY A 53 -8.68 8.89 -9.33
C GLY A 53 -7.17 8.80 -9.54
N ALA A 54 -6.50 7.91 -8.80
CA ALA A 54 -5.08 7.60 -8.97
C ALA A 54 -4.72 6.29 -8.26
N ILE A 55 -3.58 5.72 -8.64
CA ILE A 55 -2.95 4.57 -7.98
C ILE A 55 -1.54 4.97 -7.54
N GLY A 56 -1.15 4.58 -6.33
CA GLY A 56 0.20 4.72 -5.81
C GLY A 56 0.77 3.35 -5.41
N LEU A 57 1.80 2.89 -6.10
CA LEU A 57 2.50 1.64 -5.80
C LEU A 57 3.69 1.91 -4.89
N SER A 58 3.77 1.20 -3.77
CA SER A 58 4.93 1.22 -2.87
C SER A 58 6.16 0.63 -3.57
N HIS A 59 6.00 -0.51 -4.23
CA HIS A 59 7.04 -1.19 -5.00
C HIS A 59 6.45 -2.18 -6.03
N LEU A 60 7.31 -2.94 -6.72
CA LEU A 60 6.93 -3.75 -7.88
C LEU A 60 6.94 -5.27 -7.63
N HIS A 61 6.81 -5.72 -6.38
CA HIS A 61 6.53 -7.13 -6.12
C HIS A 61 5.09 -7.49 -6.50
N PRO A 62 4.84 -8.75 -6.90
CA PRO A 62 3.56 -9.13 -7.47
C PRO A 62 2.34 -8.90 -6.58
N ASP A 63 2.51 -9.12 -5.29
CA ASP A 63 1.50 -8.94 -4.24
C ASP A 63 1.17 -7.46 -3.94
N HIS A 64 1.79 -6.51 -4.67
CA HIS A 64 1.51 -5.08 -4.58
C HIS A 64 1.01 -4.45 -5.88
N CYS A 65 1.16 -5.11 -7.03
CA CYS A 65 0.83 -4.46 -8.31
C CYS A 65 0.25 -5.34 -9.43
N MET A 66 0.18 -6.67 -9.30
CA MET A 66 -0.24 -7.51 -10.44
C MET A 66 -1.69 -7.32 -10.86
N ASP A 67 -2.57 -6.83 -10.00
CA ASP A 67 -3.95 -6.56 -10.41
C ASP A 67 -4.05 -5.33 -11.32
N LEU A 68 -2.96 -4.57 -11.56
CA LEU A 68 -2.90 -3.61 -12.65
C LEU A 68 -3.09 -4.27 -14.03
N CYS A 69 -2.72 -5.54 -14.21
CA CYS A 69 -3.01 -6.28 -15.43
C CYS A 69 -4.53 -6.43 -15.64
N GLY A 70 -5.26 -6.74 -14.57
CA GLY A 70 -6.72 -6.80 -14.60
C GLY A 70 -7.35 -5.42 -14.80
N LEU A 71 -6.76 -4.38 -14.20
CA LEU A 71 -7.22 -3.00 -14.38
C LEU A 71 -7.06 -2.54 -15.83
N TYR A 72 -5.93 -2.84 -16.46
CA TYR A 72 -5.69 -2.56 -17.87
C TYR A 72 -6.77 -3.20 -18.75
N VAL A 73 -7.12 -4.47 -18.50
CA VAL A 73 -8.21 -5.15 -19.21
C VAL A 73 -9.54 -4.43 -19.02
N ALA A 74 -9.87 -4.05 -17.78
CA ALA A 74 -11.10 -3.32 -17.50
C ALA A 74 -11.13 -1.97 -18.22
N ALA A 75 -10.04 -1.22 -18.20
CA ALA A 75 -9.92 0.09 -18.81
C ALA A 75 -9.98 0.07 -20.34
N LYS A 76 -9.51 -1.01 -20.97
CA LYS A 76 -9.44 -1.16 -22.42
C LYS A 76 -10.67 -1.85 -23.02
N TYR A 77 -11.22 -2.86 -22.35
CA TYR A 77 -12.17 -3.80 -22.95
C TYR A 77 -13.54 -3.89 -22.24
N SER A 78 -13.73 -3.27 -21.07
CA SER A 78 -15.03 -3.32 -20.41
C SER A 78 -16.10 -2.52 -21.16
N PRO A 79 -17.40 -2.74 -20.93
CA PRO A 79 -18.46 -1.95 -21.55
C PRO A 79 -18.41 -0.44 -21.22
N ALA A 80 -17.72 -0.07 -20.15
CA ALA A 80 -17.51 1.33 -19.77
C ALA A 80 -16.21 1.92 -20.35
N ALA A 81 -15.42 1.13 -21.09
CA ALA A 81 -14.19 1.56 -21.74
C ALA A 81 -14.47 2.45 -22.98
N PRO A 82 -13.49 3.28 -23.38
CA PRO A 82 -12.25 3.56 -22.67
C PRO A 82 -12.48 4.43 -21.43
N PHE A 83 -11.74 4.15 -20.36
CA PHE A 83 -11.73 5.04 -19.19
C PHE A 83 -10.85 6.28 -19.47
N PRO A 84 -11.03 7.38 -18.73
CA PRO A 84 -9.97 8.39 -18.62
C PRO A 84 -8.67 7.73 -18.16
N ARG A 85 -7.53 8.17 -18.70
CA ARG A 85 -6.21 7.63 -18.31
C ARG A 85 -6.02 7.75 -16.81
N ILE A 86 -5.73 6.63 -16.16
CA ILE A 86 -5.58 6.56 -14.69
C ILE A 86 -4.12 6.85 -14.34
N PRO A 87 -3.81 7.89 -13.56
CA PRO A 87 -2.46 8.13 -13.08
C PRO A 87 -1.98 7.00 -12.17
N VAL A 88 -0.82 6.43 -12.47
CA VAL A 88 -0.16 5.38 -11.67
C VAL A 88 1.20 5.90 -11.23
N PHE A 89 1.33 6.18 -9.94
CA PHE A 89 2.58 6.59 -9.32
C PHE A 89 3.30 5.36 -8.78
N GLY A 90 4.60 5.24 -9.01
CA GLY A 90 5.37 4.07 -8.56
C GLY A 90 6.87 4.27 -8.70
N PRO A 91 7.67 3.23 -8.41
CA PRO A 91 9.09 3.24 -8.74
C PRO A 91 9.35 3.43 -10.24
N SER A 92 10.52 3.95 -10.58
CA SER A 92 10.97 4.01 -11.98
C SER A 92 10.96 2.60 -12.60
N GLY A 93 10.51 2.50 -13.85
CA GLY A 93 10.36 1.22 -14.56
C GLY A 93 9.00 0.54 -14.38
N THR A 94 8.04 1.14 -13.66
CA THR A 94 6.68 0.59 -13.49
C THR A 94 6.01 0.25 -14.82
N ALA A 95 6.04 1.15 -15.81
CA ALA A 95 5.39 0.94 -17.12
C ALA A 95 5.91 -0.32 -17.82
N ALA A 96 7.23 -0.43 -18.02
CA ALA A 96 7.86 -1.59 -18.65
C ALA A 96 7.63 -2.89 -17.86
N ARG A 97 7.72 -2.84 -16.53
CA ARG A 97 7.47 -3.99 -15.66
C ARG A 97 6.03 -4.52 -15.79
N MET A 98 5.05 -3.63 -15.95
CA MET A 98 3.65 -4.00 -16.11
C MET A 98 3.33 -4.46 -17.53
N ALA A 99 3.90 -3.82 -18.55
CA ALA A 99 3.82 -4.29 -19.93
C ALA A 99 4.32 -5.74 -20.05
N LEU A 100 5.50 -6.04 -19.48
CA LEU A 100 6.05 -7.38 -19.45
C LEU A 100 5.16 -8.38 -18.70
N ALA A 101 4.57 -7.99 -17.56
CA ALA A 101 3.69 -8.87 -16.80
C ALA A 101 2.40 -9.26 -17.55
N TYR A 102 1.93 -8.40 -18.45
CA TYR A 102 0.76 -8.69 -19.28
C TYR A 102 1.11 -9.35 -20.62
N ASP A 103 2.39 -9.43 -20.98
CA ASP A 103 2.86 -9.87 -22.31
C ASP A 103 2.56 -8.84 -23.43
N LEU A 104 2.91 -7.56 -23.17
CA LEU A 104 2.88 -6.46 -24.16
C LEU A 104 4.29 -6.02 -24.55
N PRO A 105 4.46 -5.42 -25.75
CA PRO A 105 5.66 -4.62 -26.02
C PRO A 105 5.76 -3.44 -25.03
N ASP A 106 6.98 -2.94 -24.82
CA ASP A 106 7.22 -1.79 -23.93
C ASP A 106 6.50 -0.52 -24.41
N ASP A 107 6.35 -0.34 -25.72
CA ASP A 107 5.67 0.79 -26.37
C ASP A 107 4.57 0.29 -27.33
N PRO A 108 3.30 0.72 -27.18
CA PRO A 108 2.81 1.64 -26.13
C PRO A 108 2.58 0.98 -24.76
N GLY A 109 2.83 -0.33 -24.62
CA GLY A 109 2.56 -1.06 -23.37
C GLY A 109 1.14 -0.85 -22.87
N MET A 110 1.01 -0.40 -21.62
CA MET A 110 -0.28 -0.01 -21.01
C MET A 110 -0.50 1.51 -21.00
N GLU A 111 0.35 2.29 -21.68
CA GLU A 111 0.40 3.74 -21.51
C GLU A 111 -0.78 4.49 -22.13
N GLU A 112 -1.56 3.84 -23.00
CA GLU A 112 -2.80 4.41 -23.56
C GLU A 112 -3.92 4.49 -22.51
N GLU A 113 -3.95 3.55 -21.56
CA GLU A 113 -4.96 3.45 -20.50
C GLU A 113 -4.45 3.95 -19.15
N LEU A 114 -3.15 3.82 -18.88
CA LEU A 114 -2.51 4.18 -17.63
C LEU A 114 -1.46 5.28 -17.86
N ASP A 115 -1.39 6.25 -16.96
CA ASP A 115 -0.41 7.33 -17.00
C ASP A 115 0.64 7.12 -15.91
N PHE A 116 1.73 6.42 -16.26
CA PHE A 116 2.78 6.05 -15.31
C PHE A 116 3.69 7.22 -14.98
N ARG A 117 3.92 7.44 -13.68
CA ARG A 117 4.75 8.53 -13.15
C ARG A 117 5.66 7.99 -12.05
N SER A 118 6.94 8.35 -12.07
CA SER A 118 7.83 8.03 -10.95
C SER A 118 7.49 8.87 -9.72
N TRP A 119 7.64 8.28 -8.53
CA TRP A 119 7.55 9.02 -7.27
C TRP A 119 8.53 10.20 -7.21
N GLN A 120 8.04 11.31 -6.68
CA GLN A 120 8.82 12.42 -6.17
C GLN A 120 8.75 12.40 -4.63
N GLU A 121 9.66 13.11 -3.98
CA GLU A 121 9.65 13.23 -2.52
C GLU A 121 8.34 13.86 -2.01
N ILE A 122 7.80 14.85 -2.73
CA ILE A 122 6.54 15.53 -2.42
C ILE A 122 5.80 15.85 -3.72
N GLN A 123 4.50 15.54 -3.77
CA GLN A 123 3.64 15.83 -4.93
C GLN A 123 2.17 15.97 -4.55
N GLN A 124 1.37 16.54 -5.46
CA GLN A 124 -0.09 16.60 -5.34
C GLN A 124 -0.73 15.47 -6.13
N ILE A 125 -1.68 14.77 -5.53
CA ILE A 125 -2.51 13.74 -6.18
C ILE A 125 -3.97 14.00 -5.80
N GLY A 126 -4.74 14.60 -6.71
CA GLY A 126 -6.09 15.06 -6.40
C GLY A 126 -6.07 16.06 -5.23
N PRO A 127 -6.87 15.86 -4.16
CA PRO A 127 -6.86 16.72 -2.97
C PRO A 127 -5.71 16.41 -2.00
N PHE A 128 -4.89 15.38 -2.28
CA PHE A 128 -3.87 14.91 -1.36
C PHE A 128 -2.50 15.56 -1.61
N THR A 129 -1.85 15.97 -0.53
CA THR A 129 -0.39 16.10 -0.53
C THR A 129 0.20 14.73 -0.20
N VAL A 130 0.98 14.18 -1.11
CA VAL A 130 1.63 12.87 -0.93
C VAL A 130 3.13 13.08 -0.79
N ARG A 131 3.70 12.51 0.26
CA ARG A 131 5.15 12.45 0.48
C ARG A 131 5.62 11.01 0.42
N THR A 132 6.79 10.77 -0.15
CA THR A 132 7.39 9.43 -0.19
C THR A 132 8.81 9.44 0.34
N ALA A 133 9.23 8.32 0.90
CA ALA A 133 10.60 8.10 1.32
C ALA A 133 11.05 6.69 0.88
N PRO A 134 12.30 6.52 0.41
CA PRO A 134 12.83 5.22 0.04
C PRO A 134 12.97 4.32 1.27
N MET A 135 12.58 3.06 1.12
CA MET A 135 12.58 2.04 2.17
C MET A 135 13.71 1.02 2.01
N VAL A 136 13.97 0.27 3.08
CA VAL A 136 14.98 -0.80 3.09
C VAL A 136 14.33 -2.08 2.59
N HIS A 137 14.47 -2.38 1.30
CA HIS A 137 13.88 -3.54 0.66
C HIS A 137 14.73 -3.98 -0.57
N PRO A 138 14.66 -5.24 -1.05
CA PRO A 138 15.51 -5.73 -2.16
C PRO A 138 15.31 -5.06 -3.51
N VAL A 139 14.18 -4.36 -3.68
CA VAL A 139 13.85 -3.57 -4.87
C VAL A 139 13.56 -2.13 -4.44
N PRO A 140 13.61 -1.15 -5.36
CA PRO A 140 13.15 0.20 -5.07
C PRO A 140 11.73 0.18 -4.46
N ALA A 141 11.64 0.58 -3.20
CA ALA A 141 10.41 0.57 -2.41
C ALA A 141 10.26 1.89 -1.67
N TYR A 142 9.02 2.28 -1.44
CA TYR A 142 8.67 3.57 -0.85
C TYR A 142 7.61 3.42 0.23
N ALA A 143 7.83 4.09 1.36
CA ALA A 143 6.75 4.44 2.27
C ALA A 143 6.03 5.67 1.72
N ILE A 144 4.73 5.75 1.94
CA ILE A 144 3.85 6.76 1.35
C ILE A 144 3.05 7.42 2.47
N ARG A 145 3.22 8.73 2.64
CA ARG A 145 2.41 9.56 3.54
C ARG A 145 1.42 10.38 2.73
N VAL A 146 0.13 10.20 3.02
CA VAL A 146 -0.98 10.90 2.40
C VAL A 146 -1.56 11.90 3.40
N GLU A 147 -1.65 13.16 3.00
CA GLU A 147 -2.17 14.24 3.84
C GLU A 147 -3.34 14.96 3.18
N HIS A 148 -4.36 15.27 3.97
CA HIS A 148 -5.51 16.07 3.57
C HIS A 148 -6.01 16.93 4.73
N GLY A 149 -5.97 18.25 4.58
CA GLY A 149 -6.28 19.17 5.67
C GLY A 149 -5.35 18.96 6.87
N ASN A 150 -5.92 18.66 8.04
CA ASN A 150 -5.17 18.34 9.27
C ASN A 150 -5.04 16.84 9.54
N LYS A 151 -5.29 15.99 8.53
CA LYS A 151 -5.30 14.53 8.63
C LYS A 151 -4.15 13.92 7.85
N SER A 152 -3.57 12.86 8.39
CA SER A 152 -2.42 12.17 7.81
C SER A 152 -2.49 10.65 7.99
N LEU A 153 -2.17 9.94 6.91
CA LEU A 153 -1.98 8.49 6.86
C LEU A 153 -0.55 8.23 6.41
N THR A 154 0.19 7.37 7.10
CA THR A 154 1.46 6.84 6.58
C THR A 154 1.32 5.35 6.36
N TYR A 155 1.59 4.90 5.14
CA TYR A 155 1.69 3.50 4.75
C TYR A 155 3.17 3.14 4.58
N THR A 156 3.63 2.08 5.24
CA THR A 156 5.05 1.69 5.23
C THR A 156 5.52 1.17 3.88
N GLY A 157 4.63 0.61 3.06
CA GLY A 157 5.06 -0.38 2.07
C GLY A 157 5.73 -1.56 2.78
N ASP A 158 6.65 -2.22 2.09
CA ASP A 158 7.49 -3.28 2.65
C ASP A 158 8.87 -2.71 2.98
N THR A 159 9.37 -2.98 4.18
CA THR A 159 10.63 -2.42 4.64
C THR A 159 11.23 -3.15 5.83
N GLY A 160 12.56 -3.22 5.90
CA GLY A 160 13.28 -3.42 7.17
C GLY A 160 13.28 -2.15 8.05
N PRO A 161 13.71 -2.26 9.32
CA PRO A 161 13.81 -1.13 10.25
C PRO A 161 14.67 0.01 9.72
N ASN A 162 14.17 1.25 9.76
CA ASN A 162 14.94 2.41 9.30
C ASN A 162 14.42 3.77 9.83
N GLU A 163 15.32 4.75 9.89
CA GLU A 163 15.02 6.11 10.36
C GLU A 163 14.12 6.90 9.41
N ALA A 164 14.23 6.66 8.10
CA ALA A 164 13.45 7.40 7.11
C ALA A 164 11.94 7.19 7.29
N LEU A 165 11.54 5.98 7.68
CA LEU A 165 10.16 5.68 8.05
C LEU A 165 9.71 6.46 9.29
N VAL A 166 10.55 6.54 10.33
CA VAL A 166 10.23 7.30 11.55
C VAL A 166 10.03 8.78 11.24
N GLU A 167 10.90 9.36 10.41
CA GLU A 167 10.77 10.76 10.00
C GLU A 167 9.54 11.01 9.13
N LEU A 168 9.29 10.15 8.13
CA LEU A 168 8.11 10.27 7.27
C LEU A 168 6.80 10.12 8.09
N ALA A 169 6.77 9.19 9.05
CA ALA A 169 5.60 8.91 9.88
C ALA A 169 5.39 9.90 11.04
N ARG A 170 6.30 10.87 11.24
CA ARG A 170 6.29 11.75 12.42
C ARG A 170 4.94 12.43 12.63
N GLY A 171 4.30 12.13 13.76
CA GLY A 171 3.01 12.70 14.18
C GLY A 171 1.80 12.28 13.34
N THR A 172 1.90 11.20 12.55
CA THR A 172 0.79 10.75 11.68
C THR A 172 -0.44 10.33 12.49
N ASP A 173 -1.64 10.57 11.96
CA ASP A 173 -2.89 10.19 12.63
C ASP A 173 -3.15 8.67 12.57
N LEU A 174 -2.65 8.02 11.53
CA LEU A 174 -2.67 6.58 11.37
C LEU A 174 -1.40 6.10 10.67
N LEU A 175 -0.66 5.19 11.31
CA LEU A 175 0.42 4.44 10.68
C LEU A 175 -0.12 3.05 10.30
N LEU A 176 -0.19 2.77 9.00
CA LEU A 176 -0.50 1.46 8.44
C LEU A 176 0.83 0.75 8.17
N SER A 177 1.19 -0.20 9.04
CA SER A 177 2.51 -0.83 9.07
C SER A 177 2.44 -2.30 8.69
N GLU A 178 3.37 -2.72 7.83
CA GLU A 178 3.68 -4.14 7.67
C GLU A 178 4.24 -4.75 8.97
N ALA A 179 4.06 -6.07 9.11
CA ALA A 179 4.69 -6.88 10.15
C ALA A 179 4.83 -8.33 9.63
N ALA A 180 5.60 -8.50 8.55
CA ALA A 180 5.67 -9.77 7.84
C ALA A 180 6.55 -10.83 8.51
N LEU A 181 7.41 -10.44 9.48
CA LEU A 181 8.35 -11.34 10.17
C LEU A 181 7.91 -11.65 11.61
N GLN A 182 8.59 -12.60 12.26
CA GLN A 182 8.32 -12.99 13.65
C GLN A 182 9.34 -12.39 14.61
N ASP A 183 8.91 -11.91 15.78
CA ASP A 183 9.85 -11.42 16.79
C ASP A 183 10.83 -12.53 17.22
N ASN A 184 12.12 -12.17 17.35
CA ASN A 184 13.18 -13.05 17.84
C ASN A 184 13.40 -14.35 17.03
N ASP A 185 12.94 -14.42 15.78
CA ASP A 185 13.23 -15.57 14.90
C ASP A 185 14.59 -15.38 14.20
N PRO A 186 15.60 -16.22 14.50
CA PRO A 186 16.93 -16.12 13.88
C PRO A 186 16.92 -16.43 12.37
N ARG A 187 15.82 -16.96 11.83
CA ARG A 187 15.66 -17.21 10.39
C ARG A 187 15.18 -15.98 9.62
N ASN A 188 14.81 -14.91 10.32
CA ASN A 188 14.40 -13.68 9.68
C ASN A 188 15.52 -13.16 8.76
N PRO A 189 15.21 -12.87 7.48
CA PRO A 189 16.16 -12.23 6.61
C PRO A 189 16.44 -10.79 7.09
N PRO A 190 17.70 -10.34 7.07
CA PRO A 190 18.01 -8.95 7.37
C PRO A 190 17.43 -8.02 6.29
N ASP A 191 17.12 -6.78 6.68
CA ASP A 191 16.83 -5.68 5.73
C ASP A 191 15.73 -5.98 4.70
N LEU A 192 14.72 -6.74 5.10
CA LEU A 192 13.61 -7.15 4.21
C LEU A 192 12.25 -6.61 4.66
N HIS A 193 11.87 -6.93 5.90
CA HIS A 193 10.54 -6.72 6.46
C HIS A 193 10.64 -6.36 7.94
N LEU A 194 9.54 -5.85 8.51
CA LEU A 194 9.41 -5.56 9.93
C LEU A 194 8.93 -6.79 10.70
N THR A 195 9.43 -6.95 11.92
CA THR A 195 8.73 -7.71 12.95
C THR A 195 7.62 -6.86 13.58
N PRO A 196 6.64 -7.44 14.28
CA PRO A 196 5.68 -6.68 15.07
C PRO A 196 6.33 -5.74 16.08
N ALA A 197 7.40 -6.18 16.76
CA ALA A 197 8.13 -5.34 17.70
C ALA A 197 8.72 -4.11 17.00
N ASP A 198 9.28 -4.29 15.80
CA ASP A 198 9.79 -3.19 14.98
C ASP A 198 8.65 -2.24 14.59
N ALA A 199 7.52 -2.74 14.08
CA ALA A 199 6.36 -1.93 13.70
C ALA A 199 5.89 -1.05 14.87
N GLY A 200 5.77 -1.64 16.07
CA GLY A 200 5.40 -0.88 17.27
C GLY A 200 6.47 0.14 17.71
N GLU A 201 7.76 -0.18 17.61
CA GLU A 201 8.81 0.77 17.94
C GLU A 201 8.86 1.94 16.94
N HIS A 202 8.66 1.71 15.63
CA HIS A 202 8.53 2.79 14.65
C HIS A 202 7.33 3.68 14.95
N ALA A 203 6.17 3.09 15.26
CA ALA A 203 4.98 3.85 15.64
C ALA A 203 5.21 4.74 16.88
N LYS A 204 5.88 4.19 17.89
CA LYS A 204 6.23 4.90 19.13
C LYS A 204 7.18 6.05 18.86
N ARG A 205 8.25 5.80 18.12
CA ARG A 205 9.29 6.80 17.80
C ARG A 205 8.77 7.91 16.90
N ALA A 206 7.89 7.57 15.95
CA ALA A 206 7.21 8.54 15.10
C ALA A 206 6.18 9.37 15.88
N GLY A 207 5.73 8.90 17.05
CA GLY A 207 4.61 9.52 17.75
C GLY A 207 3.31 9.41 16.94
N ALA A 208 3.11 8.29 16.25
CA ALA A 208 1.86 8.00 15.56
C ALA A 208 0.71 7.98 16.58
N LYS A 209 -0.50 8.41 16.19
CA LYS A 209 -1.67 8.38 17.07
C LYS A 209 -2.31 7.00 17.16
N ARG A 210 -2.32 6.27 16.04
CA ARG A 210 -2.82 4.90 15.91
C ARG A 210 -1.90 4.08 15.01
N LEU A 211 -1.78 2.80 15.32
CA LEU A 211 -1.07 1.80 14.53
C LEU A 211 -2.07 0.77 14.00
N VAL A 212 -2.02 0.48 12.71
CA VAL A 212 -2.77 -0.62 12.10
C VAL A 212 -1.78 -1.59 11.48
N ILE A 213 -1.80 -2.84 11.93
CA ILE A 213 -0.94 -3.91 11.41
C ILE A 213 -1.57 -4.52 10.17
N THR A 214 -0.82 -4.55 9.08
CA THR A 214 -1.18 -5.12 7.79
C THR A 214 -0.04 -5.97 7.24
N HIS A 215 -0.17 -6.49 6.01
CA HIS A 215 0.85 -7.27 5.32
C HIS A 215 1.41 -8.40 6.20
N VAL A 216 0.50 -9.19 6.75
CA VAL A 216 0.87 -10.39 7.50
C VAL A 216 0.73 -11.57 6.55
N PRO A 217 1.80 -12.33 6.28
CA PRO A 217 1.72 -13.51 5.44
C PRO A 217 0.71 -14.54 5.97
N PRO A 218 0.04 -15.31 5.10
CA PRO A 218 -1.08 -16.16 5.50
C PRO A 218 -0.69 -17.35 6.38
N TRP A 219 0.61 -17.62 6.55
CA TRP A 219 1.13 -18.62 7.49
C TRP A 219 1.36 -18.06 8.90
N TYR A 220 1.07 -16.78 9.14
CA TYR A 220 1.07 -16.15 10.45
C TYR A 220 -0.33 -15.62 10.81
N ASP A 221 -0.61 -15.60 12.12
CA ASP A 221 -1.86 -15.07 12.64
C ASP A 221 -1.76 -13.55 12.81
N ARG A 222 -2.67 -12.81 12.16
CA ARG A 222 -2.71 -11.35 12.17
C ARG A 222 -2.97 -10.75 13.55
N ASP A 223 -3.82 -11.38 14.35
CA ASP A 223 -4.13 -10.91 15.70
C ASP A 223 -2.93 -11.15 16.63
N VAL A 224 -2.23 -12.27 16.46
CA VAL A 224 -0.97 -12.54 17.19
C VAL A 224 0.11 -11.50 16.85
N GLN A 225 0.31 -11.18 15.56
CA GLN A 225 1.24 -10.11 15.16
C GLN A 225 0.81 -8.76 15.77
N THR A 226 -0.47 -8.45 15.74
CA THR A 226 -1.01 -7.22 16.31
C THR A 226 -0.77 -7.12 17.81
N ASP A 227 -1.01 -8.20 18.55
CA ASP A 227 -0.79 -8.28 19.99
C ASP A 227 0.69 -8.15 20.37
N HIS A 228 1.59 -8.62 19.50
CA HIS A 228 3.02 -8.44 19.69
C HIS A 228 3.44 -6.97 19.49
N ALA A 229 2.92 -6.28 18.46
CA ALA A 229 3.19 -4.86 18.26
C ALA A 229 2.71 -3.98 19.42
N ARG A 230 1.61 -4.35 20.09
CA ARG A 230 1.13 -3.67 21.32
C ARG A 230 2.14 -3.69 22.47
N ARG A 231 3.10 -4.63 22.47
CA ARG A 231 4.11 -4.73 23.55
C ARG A 231 5.16 -3.65 23.45
N THR A 232 5.42 -3.11 22.26
CA THR A 232 6.41 -2.05 22.02
C THR A 232 5.78 -0.68 21.79
N TYR A 233 4.52 -0.62 21.36
CA TYR A 233 3.77 0.62 21.18
C TYR A 233 2.65 0.80 22.22
N PRO A 234 2.69 1.85 23.06
CA PRO A 234 1.69 2.07 24.12
C PRO A 234 0.38 2.70 23.62
N GLY A 235 0.28 3.07 22.34
CA GLY A 235 -0.90 3.69 21.77
C GLY A 235 -1.95 2.68 21.30
N GLU A 236 -2.93 3.17 20.56
CA GLU A 236 -4.01 2.34 20.01
C GLU A 236 -3.51 1.52 18.80
N VAL A 237 -3.64 0.19 18.88
CA VAL A 237 -3.26 -0.75 17.81
C VAL A 237 -4.49 -1.48 17.30
N HIS A 238 -4.58 -1.70 15.99
CA HIS A 238 -5.61 -2.52 15.36
C HIS A 238 -5.02 -3.53 14.37
N THR A 239 -5.73 -4.63 14.21
CA THR A 239 -5.52 -5.60 13.13
C THR A 239 -6.22 -5.12 11.86
N ALA A 240 -5.54 -5.14 10.71
CA ALA A 240 -6.20 -4.95 9.41
C ALA A 240 -6.97 -6.21 8.96
N PHE A 241 -8.17 -6.01 8.42
CA PHE A 241 -8.95 -7.05 7.75
C PHE A 241 -9.64 -6.49 6.51
N PRO A 242 -9.87 -7.29 5.45
CA PRO A 242 -10.56 -6.81 4.26
C PRO A 242 -11.94 -6.21 4.59
N GLY A 243 -12.23 -5.05 4.01
CA GLY A 243 -13.44 -4.27 4.28
C GLY A 243 -13.39 -3.42 5.54
N ALA A 244 -12.34 -3.51 6.38
CA ALA A 244 -12.16 -2.59 7.50
C ALA A 244 -12.08 -1.14 7.02
N VAL A 245 -12.72 -0.24 7.76
CA VAL A 245 -12.75 1.19 7.46
C VAL A 245 -12.24 1.97 8.67
N TYR A 246 -11.29 2.86 8.44
CA TYR A 246 -10.75 3.77 9.45
C TYR A 246 -10.99 5.22 9.03
N ASP A 247 -11.76 5.96 9.83
CA ASP A 247 -11.84 7.40 9.71
C ASP A 247 -10.58 8.02 10.32
N ILE A 248 -9.91 8.86 9.53
CA ILE A 248 -8.67 9.56 9.86
C ILE A 248 -8.99 11.02 10.10
#